data_AF-A0A6L9U3A6-F1
#
_entry.id   AF-A0A6L9U3A6-F1
#
_cell.length_a   1.000
_cell.length_b   1.000
_cell.length_c   1.000
_cell.angle_alpha   90.00
_cell.angle_beta   90.00
_cell.angle_gamma   90.00
#
_symmetry.space_group_name_H-M   'P 1'
#
loop_
_entity.id
_entity.type
_entity.pdbx_description
1 polymer ?
#
loop_
_entity_poly.entity_id
_entity_poly.type
_entity_poly.pdbx_seq_one_letter_code
_entity_poly.pdbx_strand_id
1 'polypeptide(L)'
;MVELFSNINWLEWSKVIFDLLKGVAWPLVILFVVLMFRREVRERIKDIVSVGPSGAVLQPSRQIGEATPPPGLSETKRSELAETKHPLATVQALIEKIDNQLANIPSDDRIQRLVASLAEAQIERQFEFIWGIIFGSQIAALRRLKLESISIEDAKKYFEEDVKPIDSELYAKFDFNQWSRFLLEQGLVAIEDGHVSLTDSGRDFLAFIDLKKPGFMRAG
;
A
#
# COMPACT_ATOMS: atom_id res chain seq x y z
N MET A 1 11.12 -70.50 -2.45
CA MET A 1 11.24 -69.13 -1.90
C MET A 1 11.43 -68.19 -3.07
N VAL A 2 10.70 -67.07 -3.09
CA VAL A 2 10.76 -65.99 -4.09
C VAL A 2 9.97 -66.22 -5.39
N GLU A 3 8.63 -66.35 -5.31
CA GLU A 3 7.70 -66.04 -6.44
C GLU A 3 6.30 -65.65 -5.91
N LEU A 4 6.20 -64.69 -4.98
CA LEU A 4 4.90 -64.19 -4.49
C LEU A 4 4.74 -62.66 -4.53
N PHE A 5 5.68 -61.92 -5.14
CA PHE A 5 5.68 -60.45 -5.12
C PHE A 5 5.75 -59.78 -6.50
N SER A 6 5.36 -60.45 -7.59
CA SER A 6 5.44 -59.90 -8.95
C SER A 6 4.09 -59.81 -9.67
N ASN A 7 3.03 -59.42 -8.95
CA ASN A 7 1.77 -58.97 -9.57
C ASN A 7 0.99 -57.99 -8.67
N ILE A 8 1.69 -57.15 -7.92
CA ILE A 8 1.06 -56.03 -7.21
C ILE A 8 1.16 -54.82 -8.14
N ASN A 9 0.02 -54.36 -8.65
CA ASN A 9 -0.13 -53.09 -9.36
C ASN A 9 0.19 -51.92 -8.40
N TRP A 10 1.47 -51.70 -8.14
CA TRP A 10 1.99 -50.65 -7.26
C TRP A 10 1.50 -49.25 -7.65
N LEU A 11 1.28 -49.04 -8.95
CA LEU A 11 0.72 -47.81 -9.50
C LEU A 11 -0.75 -47.56 -9.14
N GLU A 12 -1.53 -48.62 -8.88
CA GLU A 12 -2.92 -48.47 -8.43
C GLU A 12 -2.98 -48.23 -6.92
N TRP A 13 -2.13 -48.92 -6.15
CA TRP A 13 -2.00 -48.70 -4.72
C TRP A 13 -1.48 -47.30 -4.37
N SER A 14 -0.53 -46.77 -5.15
CA SER A 14 -0.03 -45.40 -4.95
C SER A 14 -1.10 -44.34 -5.21
N LYS A 15 -1.96 -44.54 -6.22
CA LYS A 15 -3.12 -43.66 -6.48
C LYS A 15 -4.13 -43.69 -5.34
N VAL A 16 -4.48 -44.88 -4.83
CA VAL A 16 -5.40 -45.02 -3.70
C VAL A 16 -4.85 -44.33 -2.45
N ILE A 17 -3.55 -44.47 -2.15
CA ILE A 17 -2.90 -43.79 -1.03
C ILE A 17 -2.88 -42.28 -1.23
N PHE A 18 -2.63 -41.79 -2.44
CA PHE A 18 -2.59 -40.35 -2.75
C PHE A 18 -3.98 -39.72 -2.67
N ASP A 19 -5.02 -40.42 -3.11
CA ASP A 19 -6.42 -39.96 -3.01
C ASP A 19 -6.91 -40.01 -1.56
N LEU A 20 -6.49 -41.01 -0.76
CA LEU A 20 -6.74 -41.04 0.68
C LEU A 20 -6.02 -39.89 1.40
N LEU A 21 -4.77 -39.60 1.03
CA LEU A 21 -4.00 -38.47 1.55
C LEU A 21 -4.66 -37.14 1.21
N LYS A 22 -5.15 -36.93 -0.02
CA LYS A 22 -5.91 -35.72 -0.38
C LYS A 22 -7.21 -35.61 0.41
N GLY A 23 -7.91 -36.73 0.61
CA GLY A 23 -9.17 -36.79 1.36
C GLY A 23 -9.01 -36.57 2.87
N VAL A 24 -7.88 -36.97 3.45
CA VAL A 24 -7.60 -36.87 4.89
C VAL A 24 -6.69 -35.68 5.23
N ALA A 25 -6.01 -35.08 4.26
CA ALA A 25 -5.18 -33.89 4.49
C ALA A 25 -6.04 -32.67 4.84
N TRP A 26 -7.18 -32.47 4.18
CA TRP A 26 -7.99 -31.27 4.40
C TRP A 26 -8.60 -31.16 5.82
N PRO A 27 -9.15 -32.22 6.45
CA PRO A 27 -9.65 -32.12 7.82
C PRO A 27 -8.51 -31.95 8.83
N LEU A 28 -7.36 -32.55 8.56
CA LEU A 28 -6.17 -32.47 9.43
C LEU A 28 -5.57 -31.07 9.40
N VAL A 29 -5.52 -30.43 8.24
CA VAL A 29 -5.13 -29.02 8.08
C VAL A 29 -6.11 -28.11 8.81
N ILE A 30 -7.43 -28.31 8.67
CA ILE A 30 -8.44 -27.53 9.40
C ILE A 30 -8.25 -27.71 10.92
N LEU A 31 -8.09 -28.95 11.39
CA LEU A 31 -7.87 -29.25 12.79
C LEU A 31 -6.60 -28.56 13.31
N PHE A 32 -5.52 -28.61 12.54
CA PHE A 32 -4.25 -27.99 12.88
C PHE A 32 -4.35 -26.45 12.95
N VAL A 33 -5.02 -25.82 11.97
CA VAL A 33 -5.28 -24.37 11.96
C VAL A 33 -6.13 -23.98 13.17
N VAL A 34 -7.21 -24.70 13.46
CA VAL A 34 -8.06 -24.44 14.63
C VAL A 34 -7.28 -24.57 15.94
N LEU A 35 -6.40 -25.56 16.06
CA LEU A 35 -5.57 -25.75 17.25
C LEU A 35 -4.49 -24.68 17.40
N MET A 36 -3.82 -24.31 16.31
CA MET A 36 -2.78 -23.29 16.29
C MET A 36 -3.32 -21.91 16.66
N PHE A 37 -4.47 -21.53 16.09
CA PHE A 37 -5.10 -20.22 16.30
C PHE A 37 -6.18 -20.23 17.37
N ARG A 38 -6.23 -21.26 18.22
CA ARG A 38 -7.28 -21.39 19.26
C ARG A 38 -7.35 -20.19 20.21
N ARG A 39 -6.25 -19.44 20.35
CA ARG A 39 -6.16 -18.27 21.22
C ARG A 39 -6.71 -17.03 20.52
N GLU A 40 -6.32 -16.72 19.28
CA GLU A 40 -6.87 -15.60 18.52
C GLU A 40 -8.34 -15.83 18.12
N VAL A 41 -8.71 -17.05 17.75
CA VAL A 41 -10.09 -17.42 17.38
C VAL A 41 -11.04 -17.21 18.57
N ARG A 42 -10.61 -17.53 19.79
CA ARG A 42 -11.42 -17.33 21.01
C ARG A 42 -11.67 -15.86 21.32
N GLU A 43 -10.71 -14.99 21.03
CA GLU A 43 -10.85 -13.54 21.23
C GLU A 43 -11.81 -12.93 20.20
N ARG A 44 -11.76 -13.39 18.94
CA ARG A 44 -12.63 -12.87 17.85
C ARG A 44 -14.06 -13.42 17.87
N ILE A 45 -14.27 -14.65 18.35
CA ILE A 45 -15.63 -15.22 18.45
C ILE A 45 -16.46 -14.54 19.55
N LYS A 46 -15.84 -13.90 20.56
CA LYS A 46 -16.60 -13.13 21.57
C LYS A 46 -17.42 -11.98 20.99
N ASP A 47 -17.01 -11.46 19.84
CA ASP A 47 -17.72 -10.37 19.15
C ASP A 47 -18.81 -10.88 18.19
N ILE A 48 -18.95 -12.21 18.02
CA ILE A 48 -19.96 -12.83 17.15
C ILE A 48 -21.14 -13.29 18.00
N VAL A 49 -22.15 -12.43 18.13
CA VAL A 49 -23.31 -12.66 19.02
C VAL A 49 -24.31 -13.69 18.46
N SER A 50 -24.34 -13.97 17.14
CA SER A 50 -25.12 -15.10 16.59
C SER A 50 -24.67 -15.53 15.20
N VAL A 51 -24.75 -16.84 14.92
CA VAL A 51 -24.57 -17.43 13.59
C VAL A 51 -25.90 -18.13 13.23
N GLY A 52 -26.57 -17.65 12.18
CA GLY A 52 -27.83 -18.21 11.67
C GLY A 52 -27.70 -18.70 10.22
N PRO A 53 -28.71 -19.42 9.69
CA PRO A 53 -28.67 -20.03 8.35
C PRO A 53 -28.62 -19.03 7.18
N SER A 54 -28.64 -17.72 7.44
CA SER A 54 -28.53 -16.65 6.42
C SER A 54 -27.27 -15.78 6.54
N GLY A 55 -26.23 -16.23 7.26
CA GLY A 55 -24.95 -15.52 7.38
C GLY A 55 -24.78 -14.75 8.69
N ALA A 56 -23.54 -14.29 8.95
CA ALA A 56 -23.17 -13.56 10.16
C ALA A 56 -23.67 -12.11 10.11
N VAL A 57 -24.56 -11.74 11.02
CA VAL A 57 -24.98 -10.35 11.21
C VAL A 57 -24.00 -9.69 12.17
N LEU A 58 -23.10 -8.85 11.64
CA LEU A 58 -22.28 -7.96 12.46
C LEU A 58 -23.19 -6.88 13.04
N GLN A 59 -23.25 -6.76 14.37
CA GLN A 59 -24.01 -5.72 15.03
C GLN A 59 -23.29 -4.38 14.77
N PRO A 60 -23.88 -3.40 14.06
CA PRO A 60 -23.36 -2.04 14.12
C PRO A 60 -23.47 -1.60 15.57
N SER A 61 -22.37 -1.15 16.16
CA SER A 61 -22.35 -0.60 17.51
C SER A 61 -23.44 0.46 17.63
N ARG A 62 -24.54 0.11 18.30
CA ARG A 62 -25.58 1.05 18.70
C ARG A 62 -24.95 1.98 19.72
N GLN A 63 -24.45 3.12 19.26
CA GLN A 63 -24.16 4.25 20.12
C GLN A 63 -25.50 4.87 20.54
N ILE A 64 -26.25 4.15 21.40
CA ILE A 64 -27.39 4.70 22.12
C ILE A 64 -26.83 5.24 23.42
N GLY A 65 -26.57 6.53 23.40
CA GLY A 65 -26.03 7.30 24.51
C GLY A 65 -25.98 8.74 24.06
N GLU A 66 -27.13 9.40 24.09
CA GLU A 66 -27.25 10.85 24.07
C GLU A 66 -26.33 11.38 25.18
N ALA A 67 -25.16 11.90 24.77
CA ALA A 67 -24.17 12.38 25.70
C ALA A 67 -24.68 13.69 26.29
N THR A 68 -25.34 13.58 27.44
CA THR A 68 -25.41 14.70 28.38
C THR A 68 -23.95 15.07 28.66
N PRO A 69 -23.49 16.31 28.37
CA PRO A 69 -22.10 16.67 28.63
C PRO A 69 -21.85 16.51 30.13
N PRO A 70 -20.80 15.78 30.55
CA PRO A 70 -20.47 15.66 31.96
C PRO A 70 -20.17 17.07 32.51
N PRO A 71 -20.72 17.45 33.68
CA PRO A 71 -20.32 18.68 34.33
C PRO A 71 -18.84 18.53 34.73
N GLY A 72 -17.96 19.26 34.06
CA GLY A 72 -16.52 19.09 34.21
C GLY A 72 -15.70 19.09 32.92
N LEU A 73 -16.25 19.50 31.77
CA LEU A 73 -15.43 20.01 30.66
C LEU A 73 -14.84 21.39 31.04
N SER A 74 -14.11 21.43 32.15
CA SER A 74 -13.14 22.48 32.41
C SER A 74 -12.01 22.29 31.40
N GLU A 75 -11.50 23.42 30.90
CA GLU A 75 -10.43 23.57 29.91
C GLU A 75 -9.11 22.83 30.26
N THR A 76 -9.05 22.15 31.41
CA THR A 76 -7.89 21.54 32.05
C THR A 76 -7.36 20.29 31.33
N LYS A 77 -8.18 19.56 30.53
CA LYS A 77 -7.70 18.34 29.83
C LYS A 77 -6.85 18.59 28.58
N ARG A 78 -6.74 19.84 28.10
CA ARG A 78 -5.78 20.16 27.01
C ARG A 78 -4.33 20.13 27.48
N SER A 79 -4.08 20.24 28.79
CA SER A 79 -2.72 20.39 29.34
C SER A 79 -1.98 19.07 29.58
N GLU A 80 -2.67 17.92 29.66
CA GLU A 80 -2.02 16.62 29.93
C GLU A 80 -1.36 15.99 28.68
N LEU A 81 -1.68 16.48 27.48
CA LEU A 81 -0.99 16.09 26.23
C LEU A 81 0.38 16.75 26.06
N ALA A 82 0.77 17.68 26.94
CA ALA A 82 1.97 18.51 26.78
C ALA A 82 3.27 17.90 27.34
N GLU A 83 3.23 16.81 28.12
CA GLU A 83 4.42 16.39 28.89
C GLU A 83 5.02 15.01 28.55
N THR A 84 4.38 14.20 27.70
CA THR A 84 5.02 12.94 27.28
C THR A 84 6.06 13.22 26.19
N LYS A 85 7.32 13.39 26.60
CA LYS A 85 8.47 13.42 25.69
C LYS A 85 8.44 12.22 24.76
N HIS A 86 8.63 12.46 23.46
CA HIS A 86 8.64 11.40 22.46
C HIS A 86 9.84 10.45 22.73
N PRO A 87 9.68 9.11 22.60
CA PRO A 87 10.75 8.15 22.95
C PRO A 87 11.99 8.26 22.06
N LEU A 88 11.86 8.80 20.85
CA LEU A 88 12.97 9.00 19.92
C LEU A 88 13.61 10.38 20.10
N ALA A 89 14.91 10.42 20.44
CA ALA A 89 15.66 11.66 20.63
C ALA A 89 15.69 12.56 19.38
N THR A 90 15.71 11.97 18.18
CA THR A 90 15.65 12.72 16.92
C THR A 90 14.33 13.46 16.73
N VAL A 91 13.22 12.88 17.18
CA VAL A 91 11.91 13.54 17.16
C VAL A 91 11.88 14.68 18.17
N GLN A 92 12.44 14.49 19.36
CA GLN A 92 12.54 15.56 20.36
C GLN A 92 13.35 16.76 19.85
N ALA A 93 14.51 16.51 19.24
CA ALA A 93 15.31 17.57 18.62
C ALA A 93 14.58 18.28 17.47
N LEU A 94 13.76 17.55 16.70
CA LEU A 94 12.93 18.14 15.66
C LEU A 94 11.80 19.00 16.22
N ILE A 95 11.14 18.57 17.31
CA ILE A 95 10.12 19.37 18.01
C ILE A 95 10.73 20.69 18.47
N GLU A 96 11.87 20.65 19.16
CA GLU A 96 12.57 21.86 19.62
C GLU A 96 12.96 22.77 18.45
N LYS A 97 13.39 22.20 17.33
CA LYS A 97 13.68 22.98 16.11
C LYS A 97 12.42 23.64 15.54
N ILE A 98 11.29 22.93 15.47
CA ILE A 98 10.02 23.45 14.98
C ILE A 98 9.51 24.57 15.89
N ASP A 99 9.56 24.38 17.21
CA ASP A 99 9.14 25.41 18.19
C ASP A 99 9.94 26.71 18.01
N ASN A 100 11.26 26.59 17.82
CA ASN A 100 12.14 27.73 17.53
C ASN A 100 11.77 28.43 16.20
N GLN A 101 11.39 27.67 15.16
CA GLN A 101 10.94 28.24 13.89
C GLN A 101 9.60 28.98 14.00
N LEU A 102 8.72 28.53 14.91
CA LEU A 102 7.41 29.14 15.15
C LEU A 102 7.47 30.36 16.09
N ALA A 103 8.56 30.55 16.83
CA ALA A 103 8.68 31.61 17.84
C ALA A 103 8.37 33.01 17.29
N ASN A 104 8.76 33.28 16.03
CA ASN A 104 8.57 34.57 15.37
C ASN A 104 7.29 34.67 14.51
N ILE A 105 6.48 33.60 14.46
CA ILE A 105 5.22 33.58 13.69
C ILE A 105 4.07 33.95 14.65
N PRO A 106 3.18 34.89 14.28
CA PRO A 106 1.98 35.21 15.06
C PRO A 106 1.18 33.95 15.38
N SER A 107 0.64 33.84 16.61
CA SER A 107 -0.09 32.64 17.07
C SER A 107 -1.16 32.18 16.10
N ASP A 108 -1.86 33.13 15.50
CA ASP A 108 -3.02 32.91 14.66
C ASP A 108 -2.64 32.32 13.29
N ASP A 109 -1.40 32.57 12.83
CA ASP A 109 -0.86 32.07 11.57
C ASP A 109 -0.14 30.72 11.72
N ARG A 110 0.24 30.33 12.95
CA ARG A 110 1.08 29.14 13.20
C ARG A 110 0.42 27.86 12.70
N ILE A 111 -0.88 27.68 12.93
CA ILE A 111 -1.60 26.47 12.52
C ILE A 111 -1.60 26.34 11.00
N GLN A 112 -1.95 27.41 10.29
CA GLN A 112 -1.98 27.39 8.82
C GLN A 112 -0.59 27.11 8.24
N ARG A 113 0.45 27.71 8.82
CA ARG A 113 1.84 27.46 8.41
C ARG A 113 2.26 26.01 8.66
N LEU A 114 1.92 25.45 9.82
CA LEU A 114 2.21 24.06 10.15
C LEU A 114 1.49 23.08 9.23
N VAL A 115 0.21 23.34 8.91
CA VAL A 115 -0.55 22.52 7.96
C VAL A 115 0.10 22.55 6.58
N ALA A 116 0.48 23.73 6.08
CA ALA A 116 1.16 23.85 4.79
C ALA A 116 2.51 23.11 4.77
N SER A 117 3.35 23.31 5.79
CA SER A 117 4.65 22.64 5.89
C SER A 117 4.51 21.12 6.09
N LEU A 118 3.50 20.65 6.81
CA LEU A 118 3.23 19.22 6.95
C LEU A 118 2.78 18.60 5.63
N ALA A 119 1.90 19.28 4.89
CA ALA A 119 1.46 18.83 3.58
C ALA A 119 2.64 18.74 2.60
N GLU A 120 3.49 19.77 2.54
CA GLU A 120 4.71 19.78 1.73
C GLU A 120 5.63 18.60 2.09
N ALA A 121 5.90 18.40 3.38
CA ALA A 121 6.76 17.30 3.85
C ALA A 121 6.18 15.91 3.52
N GLN A 122 4.86 15.74 3.55
CA GLN A 122 4.20 14.48 3.18
C GLN A 122 4.31 14.23 1.67
N ILE A 123 4.10 15.25 0.84
CA ILE A 123 4.25 15.15 -0.61
C ILE A 123 5.71 14.87 -0.98
N GLU A 124 6.67 15.60 -0.42
CA GLU A 124 8.10 15.35 -0.68
C GLU A 124 8.50 13.91 -0.28
N ARG A 125 8.05 13.42 0.88
CA ARG A 125 8.30 12.05 1.30
C ARG A 125 7.70 11.03 0.33
N GLN A 126 6.48 11.25 -0.13
CA GLN A 126 5.84 10.37 -1.12
C GLN A 126 6.62 10.37 -2.43
N PHE A 127 7.07 11.53 -2.90
CA PHE A 127 7.87 11.63 -4.11
C PHE A 127 9.25 10.99 -3.98
N GLU A 128 9.92 11.06 -2.82
CA GLU A 128 11.15 10.29 -2.58
C GLU A 128 10.91 8.77 -2.63
N PHE A 129 9.78 8.29 -2.09
CA PHE A 129 9.40 6.89 -2.19
C PHE A 129 9.15 6.46 -3.65
N ILE A 130 8.37 7.25 -4.39
CA ILE A 130 8.10 7.00 -5.81
C ILE A 130 9.40 7.02 -6.61
N TRP A 131 10.25 8.02 -6.38
CA TRP A 131 11.57 8.14 -7.00
C TRP A 131 12.42 6.90 -6.72
N GLY A 132 12.37 6.34 -5.51
CA GLY A 132 13.08 5.12 -5.15
C GLY A 132 12.72 3.91 -6.03
N ILE A 133 11.48 3.82 -6.50
CA ILE A 133 10.92 2.63 -7.15
C ILE A 133 10.76 2.80 -8.68
N ILE A 134 10.42 3.99 -9.16
CA ILE A 134 10.05 4.26 -10.56
C ILE A 134 11.19 3.96 -11.55
N PHE A 135 10.90 3.35 -12.69
CA PHE A 135 11.91 3.08 -13.73
C PHE A 135 12.28 4.34 -14.53
N GLY A 136 13.49 4.37 -15.08
CA GLY A 136 13.92 5.45 -15.98
C GLY A 136 13.02 5.60 -17.20
N SER A 137 12.60 4.47 -17.79
CA SER A 137 11.64 4.42 -18.91
C SER A 137 10.29 5.06 -18.58
N GLN A 138 9.82 4.88 -17.35
CA GLN A 138 8.57 5.49 -16.88
C GLN A 138 8.71 7.01 -16.69
N ILE A 139 9.86 7.50 -16.18
CA ILE A 139 10.12 8.94 -16.09
C ILE A 139 10.15 9.58 -17.49
N ALA A 140 10.77 8.91 -18.46
CA ALA A 140 10.76 9.36 -19.85
C ALA A 140 9.34 9.43 -20.43
N ALA A 141 8.50 8.43 -20.14
CA ALA A 141 7.09 8.42 -20.52
C ALA A 141 6.32 9.60 -19.90
N LEU A 142 6.49 9.87 -18.60
CA LEU A 142 5.87 11.02 -17.92
C LEU A 142 6.28 12.35 -18.56
N ARG A 143 7.56 12.50 -18.93
CA ARG A 143 8.06 13.70 -19.62
C ARG A 143 7.43 13.88 -21.01
N ARG A 144 7.16 12.78 -21.73
CA ARG A 144 6.43 12.84 -23.01
C ARG A 144 4.98 13.28 -22.80
N LEU A 145 4.29 12.74 -21.79
CA LEU A 145 2.92 13.10 -21.43
C LEU A 145 2.77 14.54 -20.91
N LYS A 146 3.87 15.22 -20.59
CA LYS A 146 3.86 16.64 -20.21
C LYS A 146 3.43 17.54 -21.37
N LEU A 147 3.67 17.13 -22.63
CA LEU A 147 3.35 17.92 -23.81
C LEU A 147 1.90 17.76 -24.25
N GLU A 148 1.42 16.52 -24.27
CA GLU A 148 0.06 16.18 -24.69
C GLU A 148 -0.37 14.82 -24.11
N SER A 149 -1.68 14.65 -23.95
CA SER A 149 -2.27 13.34 -23.71
C SER A 149 -2.22 12.49 -24.98
N ILE A 150 -1.97 11.20 -24.84
CA ILE A 150 -1.86 10.26 -25.97
C ILE A 150 -2.93 9.18 -25.85
N SER A 151 -3.30 8.55 -26.95
CA SER A 151 -4.20 7.39 -26.91
C SER A 151 -3.55 6.23 -26.14
N ILE A 152 -4.37 5.36 -25.55
CA ILE A 152 -3.87 4.16 -24.87
C ILE A 152 -3.16 3.20 -25.85
N GLU A 153 -3.58 3.20 -27.12
CA GLU A 153 -2.92 2.47 -28.20
C GLU A 153 -1.50 3.01 -28.47
N ASP A 154 -1.34 4.33 -28.53
CA ASP A 154 -0.03 4.96 -28.71
C ASP A 154 0.88 4.74 -27.49
N ALA A 155 0.31 4.76 -26.28
CA ALA A 155 1.05 4.44 -25.06
C ALA A 155 1.55 2.99 -25.04
N LYS A 156 0.71 2.03 -25.48
CA LYS A 156 1.10 0.62 -25.65
C LYS A 156 2.19 0.47 -26.71
N LYS A 157 2.04 1.16 -27.83
CA LYS A 157 3.04 1.16 -28.92
C LYS A 157 4.39 1.70 -28.43
N TYR A 158 4.37 2.80 -27.68
CA TYR A 158 5.57 3.34 -27.04
C TYR A 158 6.27 2.32 -26.15
N PHE A 159 5.52 1.58 -25.33
CA PHE A 159 6.11 0.53 -24.49
C PHE A 159 6.77 -0.59 -25.31
N GLU A 160 6.08 -1.13 -26.32
CA GLU A 160 6.60 -2.25 -27.11
C GLU A 160 7.77 -1.85 -28.02
N GLU A 161 7.74 -0.64 -28.61
CA GLU A 161 8.73 -0.21 -29.60
C GLU A 161 9.90 0.57 -28.99
N ASP A 162 9.67 1.37 -27.94
CA ASP A 162 10.71 2.24 -27.37
C ASP A 162 11.22 1.75 -26.01
N VAL A 163 10.36 1.20 -25.14
CA VAL A 163 10.77 0.80 -23.77
C VAL A 163 11.36 -0.60 -23.74
N LYS A 164 10.63 -1.57 -24.27
CA LYS A 164 10.98 -2.99 -24.21
C LYS A 164 12.34 -3.32 -24.86
N PRO A 165 12.76 -2.66 -25.97
CA PRO A 165 14.07 -2.93 -26.55
C PRO A 165 15.26 -2.35 -25.77
N ILE A 166 15.04 -1.38 -24.87
CA ILE A 166 16.12 -0.78 -24.06
C ILE A 166 16.76 -1.82 -23.14
N ASP A 167 15.91 -2.65 -22.51
CA ASP A 167 16.35 -3.79 -21.71
C ASP A 167 15.40 -4.97 -21.91
N SER A 168 15.66 -5.73 -22.98
CA SER A 168 14.82 -6.87 -23.33
C SER A 168 14.81 -7.96 -22.26
N GLU A 169 15.85 -8.06 -21.44
CA GLU A 169 15.92 -9.07 -20.37
C GLU A 169 14.98 -8.69 -19.22
N LEU A 170 15.05 -7.43 -18.77
CA LEU A 170 14.19 -6.90 -17.73
C LEU A 170 12.72 -6.93 -18.14
N TYR A 171 12.40 -6.43 -19.35
CA TYR A 171 11.03 -6.25 -19.82
C TYR A 171 10.42 -7.48 -20.51
N ALA A 172 11.17 -8.57 -20.74
CA ALA A 172 10.63 -9.80 -21.37
C ALA A 172 9.39 -10.37 -20.67
N LYS A 173 9.29 -10.16 -19.36
CA LYS A 173 8.19 -10.67 -18.52
C LYS A 173 7.10 -9.64 -18.25
N PHE A 174 7.28 -8.40 -18.71
CA PHE A 174 6.36 -7.31 -18.46
C PHE A 174 5.52 -7.03 -19.71
N ASP A 175 4.20 -6.93 -19.52
CA ASP A 175 3.32 -6.28 -20.49
C ASP A 175 3.12 -4.79 -20.15
N PHE A 176 2.49 -4.06 -21.07
CA PHE A 176 2.19 -2.64 -20.87
C PHE A 176 1.40 -2.38 -19.59
N ASN A 177 0.46 -3.25 -19.22
CA ASN A 177 -0.38 -3.05 -18.04
C ASN A 177 0.47 -3.17 -16.78
N GLN A 178 1.36 -4.16 -16.68
CA GLN A 178 2.25 -4.35 -15.55
C GLN A 178 3.24 -3.18 -15.42
N TRP A 179 3.79 -2.71 -16.55
CA TRP A 179 4.70 -1.56 -16.57
C TRP A 179 3.98 -0.25 -16.20
N SER A 180 2.79 0.01 -16.71
CA SER A 180 2.05 1.26 -16.45
C SER A 180 1.32 1.28 -15.11
N ARG A 181 1.02 0.11 -14.53
CA ARG A 181 0.27 -0.05 -13.28
C ARG A 181 0.82 0.81 -12.14
N PHE A 182 2.13 0.85 -11.97
CA PHE A 182 2.74 1.68 -10.91
C PHE A 182 2.40 3.17 -11.10
N LEU A 183 2.44 3.68 -12.33
CA LEU A 183 2.12 5.09 -12.61
C LEU A 183 0.66 5.42 -12.33
N LEU A 184 -0.24 4.47 -12.63
CA LEU A 184 -1.67 4.58 -12.35
C LEU A 184 -1.96 4.49 -10.85
N GLU A 185 -1.38 3.52 -10.15
CA GLU A 185 -1.59 3.30 -8.71
C GLU A 185 -1.02 4.44 -7.86
N GLN A 186 0.09 5.05 -8.30
CA GLN A 186 0.64 6.26 -7.65
C GLN A 186 -0.08 7.54 -8.08
N GLY A 187 -1.05 7.46 -8.99
CA GLY A 187 -1.82 8.61 -9.46
C GLY A 187 -0.99 9.63 -10.26
N LEU A 188 0.12 9.21 -10.87
CA LEU A 188 0.98 10.07 -11.70
C LEU A 188 0.39 10.29 -13.09
N VAL A 189 -0.38 9.31 -13.58
CA VAL A 189 -1.12 9.37 -14.84
C VAL A 189 -2.56 8.96 -14.60
N ALA A 190 -3.47 9.44 -15.44
CA ALA A 190 -4.86 9.03 -15.46
C ALA A 190 -5.22 8.51 -16.85
N ILE A 191 -6.24 7.65 -16.92
CA ILE A 191 -6.83 7.18 -18.18
C ILE A 191 -8.26 7.68 -18.23
N GLU A 192 -8.53 8.61 -19.13
CA GLU A 192 -9.83 9.24 -19.33
C GLU A 192 -10.16 9.20 -20.82
N ASP A 193 -11.36 8.75 -21.18
CA ASP A 193 -11.82 8.67 -22.58
C ASP A 193 -10.83 7.96 -23.53
N GLY A 194 -10.17 6.90 -23.06
CA GLY A 194 -9.18 6.14 -23.83
C GLY A 194 -7.83 6.83 -24.02
N HIS A 195 -7.62 7.98 -23.36
CA HIS A 195 -6.37 8.73 -23.41
C HIS A 195 -5.63 8.65 -22.09
N VAL A 196 -4.31 8.50 -22.17
CA VAL A 196 -3.40 8.59 -21.02
C VAL A 196 -2.95 10.04 -20.89
N SER A 197 -3.17 10.63 -19.72
CA SER A 197 -2.79 12.01 -19.43
C SER A 197 -1.98 12.09 -18.13
N LEU A 198 -1.17 13.14 -18.02
CA LEU A 198 -0.42 13.44 -16.80
C LEU A 198 -1.35 14.12 -15.78
N THR A 199 -1.35 13.66 -14.53
CA THR A 199 -2.12 14.29 -13.44
C THR A 199 -1.37 15.49 -12.86
N ASP A 200 -2.01 16.24 -11.96
CA ASP A 200 -1.31 17.27 -11.17
C ASP A 200 -0.18 16.66 -10.32
N SER A 201 -0.44 15.51 -9.70
CA SER A 201 0.60 14.78 -8.94
C SER A 201 1.77 14.35 -9.82
N GLY A 202 1.50 13.91 -11.05
CA GLY A 202 2.54 13.60 -12.04
C GLY A 202 3.38 14.81 -12.45
N ARG A 203 2.74 15.98 -12.63
CA ARG A 203 3.42 17.25 -12.92
C ARG A 203 4.31 17.68 -11.75
N ASP A 204 3.77 17.64 -10.55
CA ASP A 204 4.48 18.02 -9.32
C ASP A 204 5.66 17.08 -9.06
N PHE A 205 5.49 15.77 -9.32
CA PHE A 205 6.55 14.79 -9.22
C PHE A 205 7.70 15.07 -10.21
N LEU A 206 7.39 15.42 -11.46
CA LEU A 206 8.43 15.82 -12.43
C LEU A 206 9.15 17.10 -11.99
N ALA A 207 8.42 18.09 -11.47
CA ALA A 207 9.02 19.31 -10.93
C ALA A 207 9.94 19.02 -9.74
N PHE A 208 9.53 18.10 -8.85
CA PHE A 208 10.35 17.63 -7.74
C PHE A 208 11.67 17.00 -8.23
N ILE A 209 11.62 16.14 -9.24
CA ILE A 209 12.83 15.54 -9.84
C ILE A 209 13.75 16.62 -10.39
N ASP A 210 13.22 17.53 -11.20
CA ASP A 210 14.00 18.57 -11.88
C ASP A 210 14.67 19.52 -10.87
N LEU A 211 14.01 19.81 -9.74
CA LEU A 211 14.53 20.67 -8.68
C LEU A 211 15.53 19.97 -7.75
N LYS A 212 15.27 18.72 -7.36
CA LYS A 212 15.98 18.05 -6.25
C LYS A 212 16.96 16.98 -6.71
N LYS A 213 16.82 16.45 -7.93
CA LYS A 213 17.69 15.39 -8.48
C LYS A 213 18.36 15.83 -9.81
N PRO A 214 18.88 17.07 -9.94
CA PRO A 214 19.47 17.52 -11.19
C PRO A 214 20.66 16.64 -11.60
N GLY A 215 20.72 16.24 -12.87
CA GLY A 215 21.83 15.46 -13.42
C GLY A 215 21.80 13.96 -13.12
N PHE A 216 20.85 13.45 -12.34
CA PHE A 216 20.66 12.01 -12.16
C PHE A 216 19.85 11.42 -13.33
N MET A 217 20.53 10.70 -14.22
CA MET A 217 19.86 9.81 -15.18
C MET A 217 19.73 8.43 -14.54
N ARG A 218 18.49 7.96 -14.33
CA ARG A 218 18.27 6.56 -13.94
C ARG A 218 18.63 5.66 -15.11
N ALA A 219 19.39 4.60 -14.83
CA ALA A 219 19.57 3.51 -15.79
C ALA A 219 18.21 2.90 -16.14
N GLY A 220 18.08 2.50 -17.41
CA GLY A 220 16.87 1.92 -18.00
C GLY A 220 16.42 0.63 -17.34
#